data_AF-A0A660M3Q1-F1
#
_entry.id   AF-A0A660M3Q1-F1
#
_cell.length_a   1.000
_cell.length_b   1.000
_cell.length_c   1.000
_cell.angle_alpha   90.00
_cell.angle_beta   90.00
_cell.angle_gamma   90.00
#
_symmetry.space_group_name_H-M   'P 1'
#
loop_
_entity.id
_entity.type
_entity.pdbx_description
1 polymer ?
#
loop_
_entity_poly.entity_id
_entity_poly.type
_entity_poly.pdbx_seq_one_letter_code
_entity_poly.pdbx_strand_id
1 'polypeptide(L)'
;MKQDEQAILARDMIQMIRENADNSDVLEYLDSFAFSLARGLEDSSVVSWDDLASVCDQRYYSLNNNNPVPLNIELLNQCERSIQKFLPPQS
;
A
#
# COMPACT_ATOMS: atom_id res chain seq x y z
N MET A 1 -11.13 -6.31 11.66
CA MET A 1 -9.74 -5.93 12.00
C MET A 1 -9.79 -4.60 12.72
N LYS A 2 -9.13 -4.48 13.87
CA LYS A 2 -9.09 -3.22 14.63
C LYS A 2 -8.28 -2.15 13.88
N GLN A 3 -8.47 -0.89 14.26
CA GLN A 3 -7.83 0.25 13.58
C GLN A 3 -6.30 0.24 13.70
N ASP A 4 -5.77 -0.16 14.86
CA ASP A 4 -4.34 -0.33 15.11
C ASP A 4 -3.75 -1.50 14.30
N GLU A 5 -4.45 -2.63 14.24
CA GLU A 5 -4.06 -3.78 13.41
C GLU A 5 -4.01 -3.39 11.91
N GLN A 6 -5.01 -2.66 11.42
CA GLN A 6 -5.01 -2.15 10.05
C GLN A 6 -3.86 -1.17 9.79
N ALA A 7 -3.58 -0.29 10.75
CA ALA A 7 -2.51 0.69 10.62
C ALA A 7 -1.12 0.03 10.60
N ILE A 8 -0.90 -0.99 11.42
CA ILE A 8 0.32 -1.81 11.40
C ILE A 8 0.46 -2.51 10.04
N LEU A 9 -0.61 -3.16 9.57
CA LEU A 9 -0.60 -3.83 8.26
C LEU A 9 -0.30 -2.87 7.12
N ALA A 10 -0.93 -1.69 7.13
CA ALA A 10 -0.70 -0.66 6.13
C ALA A 10 0.75 -0.14 6.15
N ARG A 11 1.32 0.10 7.34
CA ARG A 11 2.73 0.50 7.50
C ARG A 11 3.66 -0.55 6.90
N ASP A 12 3.47 -1.81 7.28
CA ASP A 12 4.33 -2.90 6.82
C ASP A 12 4.20 -3.11 5.31
N MET A 13 2.99 -2.95 4.75
CA MET A 13 2.75 -2.97 3.31
C MET A 13 3.45 -1.81 2.59
N ILE A 14 3.34 -0.58 3.09
CA ILE A 14 4.04 0.59 2.51
C ILE A 14 5.56 0.36 2.52
N GLN A 15 6.10 -0.21 3.58
CA GLN A 15 7.51 -0.57 3.66
C GLN A 15 7.86 -1.63 2.60
N MET A 16 7.09 -2.71 2.48
CA MET A 16 7.31 -3.75 1.47
C MET A 16 7.26 -3.19 0.04
N ILE A 17 6.33 -2.28 -0.27
CA ILE A 17 6.24 -1.61 -1.58
C ILE A 17 7.53 -0.83 -1.87
N ARG A 18 8.03 -0.07 -0.88
CA ARG A 18 9.27 0.72 -1.04
C ARG A 18 10.49 -0.17 -1.25
N GLU A 19 10.62 -1.24 -0.48
CA GLU A 19 11.76 -2.18 -0.55
C GLU A 19 11.75 -3.03 -1.83
N ASN A 20 10.56 -3.32 -2.38
CA ASN A 20 10.38 -4.21 -3.53
C ASN A 20 9.86 -3.47 -4.77
N ALA A 21 10.17 -2.18 -4.90
CA ALA A 21 9.67 -1.33 -5.99
C ALA A 21 10.08 -1.81 -7.40
N ASP A 22 11.09 -2.67 -7.50
CA ASP A 22 11.61 -3.23 -8.75
C ASP A 22 11.28 -4.73 -8.92
N ASN A 23 10.43 -5.29 -8.06
CA ASN A 23 10.03 -6.69 -8.09
C ASN A 23 8.56 -6.82 -8.50
N SER A 24 8.31 -7.15 -9.77
CA SER A 24 6.96 -7.25 -10.34
C SER A 24 6.08 -8.26 -9.62
N ASP A 25 6.61 -9.41 -9.23
CA ASP A 25 5.83 -10.49 -8.62
C ASP A 25 5.31 -10.08 -7.23
N VAL A 26 6.15 -9.35 -6.47
CA VAL A 26 5.76 -8.78 -5.18
C VAL A 26 4.71 -7.68 -5.37
N LEU A 27 4.87 -6.84 -6.38
CA LEU A 27 3.91 -5.75 -6.64
C LEU A 27 2.54 -6.29 -7.06
N GLU A 28 2.48 -7.31 -7.92
CA GLU A 28 1.23 -7.97 -8.32
C GLU A 28 0.50 -8.61 -7.13
N TYR A 29 1.27 -9.26 -6.24
CA TYR A 29 0.73 -9.82 -5.00
C TYR A 29 0.17 -8.72 -4.09
N LEU A 30 0.93 -7.64 -3.87
CA LEU A 30 0.53 -6.55 -2.98
C LEU A 30 -0.67 -5.78 -3.52
N ASP A 31 -0.77 -5.60 -4.85
CA ASP A 31 -1.95 -5.05 -5.51
C ASP A 31 -3.20 -5.89 -5.21
N SER A 32 -3.15 -7.19 -5.55
CA SER A 32 -4.27 -8.12 -5.34
C SER A 32 -4.69 -8.19 -3.86
N PHE A 33 -3.72 -8.14 -2.95
CA PHE A 33 -3.98 -8.19 -1.51
C PHE A 33 -4.58 -6.88 -1.00
N ALA A 34 -4.05 -5.72 -1.38
CA ALA A 34 -4.59 -4.41 -1.03
C ALA A 34 -6.01 -4.22 -1.59
N PHE A 35 -6.26 -4.65 -2.84
CA PHE A 35 -7.59 -4.64 -3.44
C PHE A 35 -8.58 -5.50 -2.64
N SER A 36 -8.15 -6.68 -2.19
CA SER A 36 -8.98 -7.55 -1.34
C SER A 36 -9.31 -6.90 0.00
N LEU A 37 -8.36 -6.18 0.62
CA LEU A 37 -8.59 -5.41 1.85
C LEU A 37 -9.57 -4.25 1.61
N ALA A 38 -9.45 -3.56 0.47
CA ALA A 38 -10.35 -2.46 0.10
C ALA A 38 -11.81 -2.91 0.06
N ARG A 39 -12.08 -4.09 -0.50
CA ARG A 39 -13.43 -4.69 -0.55
C ARG A 39 -13.87 -5.29 0.79
N GLY A 40 -12.94 -5.86 1.56
CA GLY A 40 -13.25 -6.52 2.83
C GLY A 40 -13.45 -5.57 4.01
N LEU A 41 -12.86 -4.37 3.97
CA LEU A 41 -12.84 -3.41 5.08
C LEU A 41 -13.57 -2.10 4.79
N GLU A 42 -14.07 -1.90 3.57
CA GLU A 42 -14.61 -0.66 2.98
C GLU A 42 -15.07 0.41 4.00
N ASP A 43 -16.09 0.12 4.81
CA ASP A 43 -16.69 1.09 5.76
C ASP A 43 -15.86 1.42 7.01
N SER A 44 -14.79 0.66 7.28
CA SER A 44 -14.01 0.70 8.53
C SER A 44 -12.51 0.95 8.31
N SER A 45 -12.15 1.33 7.08
CA SER A 45 -10.74 1.46 6.67
C SER A 45 -10.06 2.69 7.28
N VAL A 46 -8.86 2.50 7.82
CA VAL A 46 -8.02 3.59 8.36
C VAL A 46 -7.09 4.23 7.34
N VAL A 47 -6.96 3.60 6.18
CA VAL A 47 -6.13 4.00 5.03
C VAL A 47 -6.90 3.70 3.75
N SER A 48 -6.56 4.38 2.66
CA SER A 48 -7.05 4.03 1.34
C SER A 48 -6.31 2.81 0.80
N TRP A 49 -6.93 1.63 0.92
CA TRP A 49 -6.40 0.39 0.36
C TRP A 49 -6.39 0.38 -1.17
N ASP A 50 -7.37 1.04 -1.80
CA ASP A 50 -7.40 1.22 -3.26
C ASP A 50 -6.22 2.07 -3.74
N ASP A 51 -5.81 3.08 -2.98
CA ASP A 51 -4.62 3.88 -3.33
C ASP A 51 -3.34 3.04 -3.24
N LEU A 52 -3.21 2.20 -2.20
CA LEU A 52 -2.07 1.29 -2.08
C LEU A 52 -2.04 0.28 -3.23
N ALA A 53 -3.19 -0.31 -3.59
CA ALA A 53 -3.34 -1.18 -4.75
C ALA A 53 -2.91 -0.47 -6.04
N SER A 54 -3.41 0.76 -6.26
CA SER A 54 -3.06 1.55 -7.43
C SER A 54 -1.57 1.88 -7.53
N VAL A 55 -0.86 2.11 -6.41
CA VAL A 55 0.59 2.33 -6.44
C VAL A 55 1.31 1.07 -6.93
N CYS A 56 0.90 -0.10 -6.44
CA CYS A 56 1.44 -1.39 -6.85
C CYS A 56 1.18 -1.66 -8.34
N ASP A 57 -0.07 -1.50 -8.79
CA ASP A 57 -0.49 -1.72 -10.17
C ASP A 57 0.25 -0.81 -11.16
N GLN A 58 0.33 0.49 -10.87
CA GLN A 58 1.07 1.44 -11.72
C GLN A 58 2.55 1.07 -11.83
N ARG A 59 3.17 0.66 -10.72
CA ARG A 59 4.58 0.28 -10.73
C ARG A 59 4.80 -1.05 -11.45
N TYR A 60 3.93 -2.03 -11.23
CA TYR A 60 3.94 -3.31 -11.94
C TYR A 60 3.89 -3.11 -13.46
N TYR A 61 2.91 -2.34 -13.95
CA TYR A 61 2.81 -2.04 -15.38
C TYR A 61 4.02 -1.27 -15.90
N SER A 62 4.60 -0.37 -15.10
CA SER A 62 5.82 0.32 -15.48
C SER A 62 7.03 -0.61 -15.63
N LEU A 63 7.12 -1.70 -14.87
CA LEU A 63 8.23 -2.65 -14.97
C LEU A 63 8.04 -3.59 -16.17
N ASN A 64 6.79 -3.97 -16.44
CA ASN A 64 6.44 -4.92 -17.50
C ASN A 64 6.27 -4.27 -18.88
N ASN A 65 6.02 -2.96 -18.92
CA ASN A 65 5.94 -2.20 -20.15
C ASN A 65 7.18 -1.32 -20.32
N ASN A 66 7.58 -1.02 -21.56
CA ASN A 66 8.71 -0.12 -21.88
C ASN A 66 8.44 1.37 -21.55
N ASN A 67 7.58 1.67 -20.57
CA ASN A 67 7.24 3.01 -20.13
C ASN A 67 7.56 3.19 -18.63
N PRO A 68 8.73 3.74 -18.29
CA PRO A 68 9.15 3.86 -16.90
C PRO A 68 8.37 4.97 -16.19
N VAL A 69 7.38 4.58 -15.38
CA VAL A 69 6.72 5.43 -14.39
C VAL A 69 7.39 5.17 -13.04
N PRO A 70 7.95 6.21 -12.39
CA PRO A 70 8.55 6.06 -11.06
C PRO A 70 7.49 5.66 -10.03
N LEU A 71 7.92 5.03 -8.94
CA LEU A 71 7.04 4.73 -7.81
C LEU A 71 6.39 6.01 -7.29
N ASN A 72 5.07 5.97 -7.06
CA ASN A 72 4.31 7.13 -6.58
C ASN A 72 4.51 7.34 -5.07
N ILE A 73 5.68 7.88 -4.71
CA ILE A 73 6.09 8.11 -3.32
C ILE A 73 5.15 9.07 -2.60
N GLU A 74 4.59 10.06 -3.30
CA GLU A 74 3.72 11.03 -2.66
C GLU A 74 2.41 10.40 -2.18
N LEU A 75 1.82 9.51 -2.98
CA LEU A 75 0.62 8.77 -2.57
C LEU A 75 0.91 7.81 -1.41
N LEU A 76 2.07 7.13 -1.43
CA LEU A 76 2.50 6.32 -0.28
C LEU A 76 2.67 7.15 0.99
N ASN A 77 3.24 8.34 0.90
CA ASN A 77 3.40 9.25 2.03
C ASN A 77 2.03 9.73 2.56
N GLN A 78 1.04 9.93 1.69
CA GLN A 78 -0.32 10.27 2.09
C GLN A 78 -0.97 9.12 2.86
N CYS A 79 -0.87 7.89 2.36
CA CYS A 79 -1.32 6.69 3.08
C CYS A 79 -0.62 6.55 4.44
N GLU A 80 0.70 6.73 4.49
CA GLU A 80 1.48 6.64 5.72
C GLU A 80 1.09 7.71 6.74
N ARG A 81 0.77 8.94 6.30
CA ARG A 81 0.25 10.01 7.18
C ARG A 81 -1.13 9.68 7.73
N SER A 82 -2.00 9.06 6.94
CA SER A 82 -3.37 8.72 7.35
C SER A 82 -3.42 7.73 8.53
N ILE A 83 -2.44 6.83 8.58
CA ILE A 83 -2.37 5.77 9.60
C ILE A 83 -1.68 6.18 10.90
N GLN A 84 -0.92 7.29 10.93
CA GLN A 84 -0.09 7.67 12.08
C GLN A 84 -0.85 7.75 13.40
N LYS A 85 -2.07 8.30 13.38
CA LYS A 85 -2.90 8.48 14.58
C LYS A 85 -3.43 7.15 15.17
N PHE A 86 -3.32 6.06 14.42
CA PHE A 86 -3.79 4.73 14.81
C PHE A 86 -2.64 3.78 15.18
N LEU A 87 -1.39 4.17 14.90
CA LEU A 87 -0.23 3.37 15.26
C LEU A 87 -0.02 3.39 16.79
N PRO A 88 0.39 2.26 17.38
CA PRO A 88 0.77 2.23 18.78
C PRO A 88 1.98 3.14 19.03
N PRO A 89 2.11 3.71 20.25
CA PRO A 89 3.31 4.46 20.62
C PRO A 89 4.55 3.61 20.41
N GLN A 90 5.60 4.19 19.82
CA GLN A 90 6.88 3.50 19.70
C GLN A 90 7.51 3.42 21.11
N SER A 91 7.66 2.19 21.61
CA SER A 91 8.25 1.85 22.91
C SER A 91 9.72 2.24 23.01
#